data_AF-A0A0B8NNW6-F1
#
_entry.id   AF-A0A0B8NNW6-F1
#
_cell.length_a   1.000
_cell.length_b   1.000
_cell.length_c   1.000
_cell.angle_alpha   90.00
_cell.angle_beta   90.00
_cell.angle_gamma   90.00
#
_symmetry.space_group_name_H-M   'P 1'
#
loop_
_entity.id
_entity.type
_entity.pdbx_description
1 polymer ?
#
loop_
_entity_poly.entity_id
_entity_poly.type
_entity_poly.pdbx_seq_one_letter_code
_entity_poly.pdbx_strand_id
1 'polypeptide(L)'
;MYQEDPMLQQAFAQGLELKMKAMMGESGQQNGQFKSLAKGCARLLKGESADCAMLELGGWDTHNNQAGRLARQFGILDEGLGALKQELGSEWDNTLVIVATEFGRTVKQNGTQGTDHGTASMMMLAGGKLKNGGKVLGQWPGLKENQLYQGRDLAPTSNMYDWIAGSLADHWQVSESQLRKLIG
;
A
#
# COMPACT_ATOMS: atom_id res chain seq x y z
N MET A 1 6.45 18.39 -10.65
CA MET A 1 6.14 18.63 -9.23
C MET A 1 7.36 18.42 -8.33
N TYR A 2 8.18 17.37 -8.49
CA TYR A 2 9.39 17.15 -7.64
C TYR A 2 10.74 17.45 -8.30
N GLN A 3 10.75 17.79 -9.59
CA GLN A 3 12.00 18.00 -10.34
C GLN A 3 12.76 19.27 -9.96
N GLU A 4 12.09 20.21 -9.29
CA GLU A 4 12.64 21.52 -8.92
C GLU A 4 13.05 21.58 -7.44
N ASP A 5 12.78 20.53 -6.65
CA ASP A 5 13.22 20.42 -5.25
C ASP A 5 14.56 19.68 -5.20
N PRO A 6 15.67 20.34 -4.80
CA PRO A 6 17.00 19.72 -4.80
C PRO A 6 17.11 18.49 -3.90
N MET A 7 16.33 18.41 -2.82
CA MET A 7 16.35 17.26 -1.90
C MET A 7 15.60 16.06 -2.48
N LEU A 8 14.50 16.29 -3.19
CA LEU A 8 13.66 15.21 -3.73
C LEU A 8 14.07 14.77 -5.13
N GLN A 9 14.75 15.63 -5.89
CA GLN A 9 15.12 15.36 -7.29
C GLN A 9 15.97 14.09 -7.43
N GLN A 10 16.97 13.90 -6.57
CA GLN A 10 17.86 12.74 -6.62
C GLN A 10 17.10 11.43 -6.34
N ALA A 11 16.34 11.40 -5.23
CA ALA A 11 15.53 10.24 -4.85
C ALA A 11 14.51 9.89 -5.95
N PHE A 12 13.87 10.90 -6.53
CA PHE A 12 12.91 10.73 -7.61
C PHE A 12 13.57 10.16 -8.88
N ALA A 13 14.74 10.67 -9.28
CA ALA A 13 15.48 10.17 -10.43
C ALA A 13 15.89 8.70 -10.25
N GLN A 14 16.40 8.34 -9.07
CA GLN A 14 16.74 6.97 -8.73
C GLN A 14 15.52 6.04 -8.75
N GLY A 15 14.37 6.51 -8.26
CA GLY A 15 13.10 5.78 -8.33
C GLY A 15 12.63 5.52 -9.76
N LEU A 16 12.73 6.51 -10.65
CA LEU A 16 12.41 6.37 -12.07
C LEU A 16 13.35 5.39 -12.77
N GLU A 17 14.65 5.48 -12.51
CA GLU A 17 15.64 4.55 -13.06
C GLU A 17 15.37 3.11 -12.60
N LEU A 18 15.07 2.92 -11.31
CA LEU A 18 14.68 1.63 -10.77
C LEU A 18 13.44 1.07 -11.47
N LYS A 19 12.42 1.90 -11.69
CA LYS A 19 11.21 1.51 -12.42
C LYS A 19 11.51 1.06 -13.84
N MET A 20 12.33 1.82 -14.57
CA MET A 20 12.76 1.44 -15.92
C MET A 20 13.53 0.12 -15.94
N LYS A 21 14.47 -0.08 -15.01
CA LYS A 21 15.24 -1.34 -14.89
C LYS A 21 14.34 -2.54 -14.62
N ALA A 22 13.38 -2.41 -13.70
CA ALA A 22 12.43 -3.47 -13.39
C ALA A 22 11.59 -3.84 -14.63
N MET A 23 11.12 -2.84 -15.40
CA MET A 23 10.35 -3.08 -16.62
C MET A 23 11.17 -3.74 -17.75
N MET A 24 12.46 -3.44 -17.86
CA MET A 24 13.34 -3.97 -18.90
C MET A 24 13.94 -5.35 -18.58
N GLY A 25 14.24 -5.61 -17.30
CA GLY A 25 14.92 -6.84 -16.85
C GLY A 25 13.99 -8.05 -16.64
N GLU A 26 12.71 -7.79 -16.39
CA GLU A 26 11.71 -8.82 -16.13
C GLU A 26 10.78 -8.88 -17.34
N SER A 27 10.82 -9.96 -18.12
CA SER A 27 10.19 -10.15 -19.43
C SER A 27 8.65 -10.05 -19.41
N GLY A 28 8.10 -8.87 -19.14
CA GLY A 28 6.67 -8.58 -19.02
C GLY A 28 5.94 -9.23 -17.84
N GLN A 29 6.64 -9.98 -16.97
CA GLN A 29 6.00 -10.65 -15.84
C GLN A 29 5.81 -9.69 -14.67
N GLN A 30 4.56 -9.28 -14.42
CA GLN A 30 4.18 -8.37 -13.33
C GLN A 30 4.74 -8.79 -11.95
N ASN A 31 4.79 -10.10 -11.65
CA ASN A 31 5.34 -10.59 -10.39
C ASN A 31 6.84 -10.25 -10.26
N GLY A 32 7.65 -10.67 -11.23
CA GLY A 32 9.08 -10.37 -11.27
C GLY A 32 9.36 -8.87 -11.20
N GLN A 33 8.59 -8.08 -11.95
CA GLN A 33 8.68 -6.61 -11.94
C GLN A 33 8.42 -6.03 -10.54
N PHE A 34 7.31 -6.41 -9.90
CA PHE A 34 6.97 -5.88 -8.58
C PHE A 34 7.96 -6.32 -7.50
N LYS A 35 8.43 -7.57 -7.55
CA LYS A 35 9.47 -8.08 -6.65
C LYS A 35 10.79 -7.34 -6.81
N SER A 36 11.20 -7.07 -8.05
CA SER A 36 12.41 -6.31 -8.36
C SER A 36 12.30 -4.84 -7.93
N LEU A 37 11.13 -4.22 -8.11
CA LEU A 37 10.81 -2.90 -7.57
C LEU A 37 10.90 -2.86 -6.03
N ALA A 38 10.31 -3.86 -5.35
CA ALA A 38 10.34 -3.98 -3.90
C ALA A 38 11.77 -4.07 -3.33
N LYS A 39 12.63 -4.87 -3.98
CA LYS A 39 14.06 -4.95 -3.60
C LYS A 39 14.81 -3.64 -3.85
N GLY A 40 14.56 -2.98 -4.98
CA GLY A 40 15.17 -1.68 -5.26
C GLY A 40 14.74 -0.61 -4.25
N CYS A 41 13.45 -0.59 -3.92
CA CYS A 41 12.89 0.28 -2.87
C CYS A 41 13.62 0.08 -1.53
N ALA A 42 13.77 -1.18 -1.09
CA ALA A 42 14.54 -1.49 0.12
C ALA A 42 15.96 -0.93 0.09
N ARG A 43 16.65 -0.97 -1.06
CA ARG A 43 18.01 -0.44 -1.20
C ARG A 43 18.06 1.07 -1.13
N LEU A 44 17.07 1.76 -1.70
CA LEU A 44 16.96 3.22 -1.62
C LEU A 44 16.70 3.67 -0.18
N LEU A 45 15.80 2.98 0.54
CA LEU A 45 15.50 3.25 1.94
C LEU A 45 16.71 2.98 2.85
N LYS A 46 17.42 1.85 2.66
CA LYS A 46 18.66 1.53 3.40
C LYS A 46 19.81 2.50 3.13
N GLY A 47 19.91 3.00 1.90
CA GLY A 47 20.99 3.89 1.48
C GLY A 47 20.79 5.35 1.90
N GLU A 48 19.81 5.63 2.76
CA GLU A 48 19.41 6.98 3.21
C GLU A 48 19.13 7.94 2.05
N SER A 49 18.82 7.39 0.87
CA SER A 49 18.54 8.17 -0.33
C SER A 49 17.09 8.64 -0.38
N ALA A 50 16.22 8.04 0.44
CA ALA A 50 14.83 8.43 0.62
C ALA A 50 14.31 7.99 2.00
N ASP A 51 13.52 8.85 2.64
CA ASP A 51 12.79 8.52 3.89
C ASP A 51 11.42 7.85 3.62
N CYS A 52 10.93 7.96 2.38
CA CYS A 52 9.65 7.42 1.95
C CYS A 52 9.73 7.00 0.49
N ALA A 53 9.02 5.92 0.14
CA ALA A 53 8.91 5.43 -1.22
C ALA A 53 7.49 4.92 -1.49
N MET A 54 7.02 5.11 -2.72
CA MET A 54 5.72 4.63 -3.17
C MET A 54 5.92 3.56 -4.25
N LEU A 55 5.27 2.42 -4.07
CA LEU A 55 5.22 1.34 -5.06
C LEU A 55 3.78 1.18 -5.54
N GLU A 56 3.62 1.15 -6.86
CA GLU A 56 2.32 0.89 -7.48
C GLU A 56 2.25 -0.57 -7.94
N LEU A 57 1.18 -1.25 -7.56
CA LEU A 57 0.84 -2.58 -8.05
C LEU A 57 -0.55 -2.52 -8.68
N GLY A 58 -0.63 -2.55 -10.00
CA GLY A 58 -1.90 -2.52 -10.73
C GLY A 58 -2.63 -3.87 -10.77
N GLY A 59 -3.85 -3.87 -11.33
CA GLY A 59 -4.60 -5.10 -11.63
C GLY A 59 -5.72 -5.46 -10.64
N TRP A 60 -6.01 -4.59 -9.68
CA TRP A 60 -7.05 -4.76 -8.65
C TRP A 60 -8.48 -4.42 -9.13
N ASP A 61 -8.63 -3.70 -10.25
CA ASP A 61 -9.95 -3.40 -10.83
C ASP A 61 -10.54 -4.63 -11.54
N THR A 62 -11.27 -5.44 -10.78
CA THR A 62 -11.70 -6.79 -11.14
C THR A 62 -13.17 -6.87 -11.55
N HIS A 63 -13.50 -6.33 -12.72
CA HIS A 63 -14.86 -6.41 -13.30
C HIS A 63 -15.24 -7.79 -13.88
N ASN A 64 -14.32 -8.75 -13.86
CA ASN A 64 -14.56 -10.15 -14.20
C ASN A 64 -13.59 -11.06 -13.43
N ASN A 65 -13.97 -12.32 -13.27
CA ASN A 65 -13.14 -13.38 -12.66
C ASN A 65 -12.36 -12.91 -11.41
N GLN A 66 -13.05 -12.27 -10.47
CA GLN A 66 -12.41 -11.60 -9.34
C GLN A 66 -11.61 -12.60 -8.48
N ALA A 67 -12.13 -13.79 -8.20
CA ALA A 67 -11.45 -14.77 -7.36
C ALA A 67 -10.07 -15.15 -7.92
N GLY A 68 -9.99 -15.52 -9.20
CA GLY A 68 -8.72 -15.90 -9.84
C GLY A 68 -7.76 -14.72 -9.96
N ARG A 69 -8.27 -13.53 -10.27
CA ARG A 69 -7.46 -12.30 -10.37
C ARG A 69 -6.91 -11.88 -9.01
N LEU A 70 -7.73 -11.87 -7.96
CA LEU A 70 -7.29 -11.55 -6.60
C LEU A 70 -6.29 -12.58 -6.08
N ALA A 71 -6.49 -13.88 -6.31
CA ALA A 71 -5.52 -14.91 -5.91
C ALA A 71 -4.13 -14.63 -6.52
N ARG A 72 -4.09 -14.27 -7.81
CA ARG A 72 -2.84 -13.85 -8.48
C ARG A 72 -2.27 -12.57 -7.88
N GLN A 73 -3.07 -11.53 -7.67
CA GLN A 73 -2.58 -10.26 -7.14
C GLN A 73 -2.09 -10.37 -5.70
N PHE A 74 -2.75 -11.16 -4.86
CA PHE A 74 -2.27 -11.45 -3.50
C PHE A 74 -0.96 -12.22 -3.51
N GLY A 75 -0.75 -13.15 -4.45
CA GLY A 75 0.55 -13.81 -4.61
C GLY A 75 1.68 -12.84 -4.97
N ILE A 76 1.42 -11.91 -5.92
CA ILE A 76 2.40 -10.88 -6.31
C ILE A 76 2.71 -9.95 -5.14
N LEU A 77 1.68 -9.50 -4.42
CA LEU A 77 1.83 -8.63 -3.26
C LEU A 77 2.63 -9.33 -2.15
N ASP A 78 2.31 -10.59 -1.84
CA ASP A 78 3.01 -11.39 -0.83
C ASP A 78 4.49 -11.56 -1.17
N GLU A 79 4.81 -11.98 -2.39
CA GLU A 79 6.20 -12.14 -2.83
C GLU A 79 6.98 -10.81 -2.83
N GLY A 80 6.33 -9.71 -3.21
CA GLY A 80 6.91 -8.37 -3.17
C GLY A 80 7.18 -7.89 -1.74
N LEU A 81 6.22 -8.05 -0.82
CA LEU A 81 6.39 -7.70 0.59
C LEU A 81 7.45 -8.57 1.27
N GLY A 82 7.49 -9.87 0.95
CA GLY A 82 8.52 -10.78 1.42
C GLY A 82 9.91 -10.35 0.95
N ALA A 83 10.04 -9.98 -0.33
CA ALA A 83 11.30 -9.51 -0.89
C ALA A 83 11.73 -8.14 -0.31
N LEU A 84 10.79 -7.21 -0.10
CA LEU A 84 11.03 -5.93 0.57
C LEU A 84 11.59 -6.17 1.98
N LYS A 85 10.89 -6.97 2.79
CA LYS A 85 11.31 -7.31 4.15
C LYS A 85 12.68 -7.98 4.19
N GLN A 86 12.90 -8.96 3.33
CA GLN A 86 14.18 -9.68 3.25
C GLN A 86 15.33 -8.72 2.90
N GLU A 87 15.12 -7.85 1.91
CA GLU A 87 16.16 -6.94 1.45
C GLU A 87 16.42 -5.80 2.45
N LEU A 88 15.40 -5.33 3.19
CA LEU A 88 15.56 -4.35 4.28
C LEU A 88 16.41 -4.91 5.44
N GLY A 89 16.31 -6.20 5.74
CA GLY A 89 17.08 -6.82 6.82
C GLY A 89 16.75 -6.17 8.17
N SER A 90 17.77 -5.66 8.88
CA SER A 90 17.60 -4.97 10.16
C SER A 90 16.74 -3.71 10.07
N GLU A 91 16.73 -3.03 8.90
CA GLU A 91 15.92 -1.83 8.71
C GLU A 91 14.42 -2.11 8.67
N TRP A 92 13.99 -3.37 8.58
CA TRP A 92 12.58 -3.73 8.70
C TRP A 92 11.98 -3.29 10.04
N ASP A 93 12.77 -3.32 11.11
CA ASP A 93 12.35 -2.85 12.44
C ASP A 93 12.21 -1.32 12.50
N ASN A 94 12.76 -0.61 11.52
CA ASN A 94 12.64 0.83 11.36
C ASN A 94 11.76 1.22 10.16
N THR A 95 10.97 0.29 9.61
CA THR A 95 10.13 0.54 8.44
C THR A 95 8.65 0.35 8.75
N LEU A 96 7.82 1.32 8.35
CA LEU A 96 6.37 1.18 8.24
C LEU A 96 5.98 1.01 6.77
N VAL A 97 5.27 -0.07 6.47
CA VAL A 97 4.65 -0.33 5.17
C VAL A 97 3.15 -0.13 5.29
N ILE A 98 2.60 0.72 4.42
CA ILE A 98 1.16 0.95 4.28
C ILE A 98 0.74 0.40 2.92
N VAL A 99 -0.20 -0.54 2.91
CA VAL A 99 -0.84 -1.05 1.68
C VAL A 99 -2.28 -0.58 1.67
N ALA A 100 -2.65 0.17 0.63
CA ALA A 100 -3.98 0.75 0.46
C ALA A 100 -4.43 0.66 -0.99
N THR A 101 -5.73 0.74 -1.22
CA THR A 101 -6.34 0.89 -2.55
C THR A 101 -7.05 2.23 -2.66
N GLU A 102 -7.24 2.72 -3.88
CA GLU A 102 -7.91 4.01 -4.15
C GLU A 102 -9.44 3.91 -4.04
N PHE A 103 -10.00 2.70 -4.14
CA PHE A 103 -11.44 2.45 -4.12
C PHE A 103 -11.77 1.09 -3.47
N GLY A 104 -13.03 0.95 -3.07
CA GLY A 104 -13.63 -0.28 -2.59
C GLY A 104 -14.28 -1.12 -3.70
N ARG A 105 -14.73 -2.33 -3.36
CA ARG A 105 -15.48 -3.23 -4.26
C ARG A 105 -16.86 -3.53 -3.69
N THR A 106 -17.84 -3.78 -4.55
CA THR A 106 -19.17 -4.22 -4.10
C THR A 106 -19.08 -5.55 -3.34
N VAL A 107 -19.95 -5.75 -2.35
CA VAL A 107 -19.99 -7.00 -1.58
C VAL A 107 -20.47 -8.17 -2.43
N LYS A 108 -21.50 -7.95 -3.26
CA LYS A 108 -22.03 -8.95 -4.18
C LYS A 108 -21.22 -8.96 -5.48
N GLN A 109 -21.00 -10.17 -6.00
CA GLN A 109 -20.42 -10.42 -7.31
C GLN A 109 -21.39 -9.97 -8.42
N ASN A 110 -20.87 -9.38 -9.49
CA ASN A 110 -21.65 -9.02 -10.67
C ASN A 110 -21.82 -10.22 -11.63
N GLY A 111 -22.55 -10.01 -12.73
CA GLY A 111 -22.89 -11.08 -13.70
C GLY A 111 -21.70 -11.71 -14.43
N THR A 112 -20.52 -11.09 -14.40
CA THR A 112 -19.29 -11.53 -15.08
C THR A 112 -18.28 -12.17 -14.13
N GLN A 113 -18.74 -12.57 -12.94
CA GLN A 113 -17.90 -13.12 -11.87
C GLN A 113 -16.85 -12.14 -11.34
N GLY A 114 -17.05 -10.85 -11.58
CA GLY A 114 -16.29 -9.75 -11.01
C GLY A 114 -17.07 -9.03 -9.91
N THR A 115 -16.64 -7.83 -9.59
CA THR A 115 -17.39 -6.86 -8.77
C THR A 115 -17.44 -5.53 -9.48
N ASP A 116 -18.28 -4.62 -8.99
CA ASP A 116 -18.22 -3.23 -9.42
C ASP A 116 -17.47 -2.40 -8.37
N HIS A 117 -17.34 -1.09 -8.62
CA HIS A 117 -16.78 -0.17 -7.65
C HIS A 117 -17.74 0.00 -6.46
N GLY A 118 -17.17 0.00 -5.26
CA GLY A 118 -17.88 0.11 -3.99
C GLY A 118 -17.26 1.14 -3.06
N THR A 119 -17.98 1.47 -1.99
CA THR A 119 -17.69 2.61 -1.14
C THR A 119 -16.51 2.41 -0.17
N ALA A 120 -16.43 1.27 0.50
CA ALA A 120 -15.42 1.02 1.53
C ALA A 120 -14.31 0.06 1.06
N SER A 121 -13.09 0.28 1.55
CA SER A 121 -11.93 -0.59 1.35
C SER A 121 -11.28 -0.96 2.69
N MET A 122 -10.23 -1.78 2.64
CA MET A 122 -9.34 -2.07 3.76
C MET A 122 -7.93 -1.57 3.47
N MET A 123 -7.20 -1.26 4.54
CA MET A 123 -5.77 -0.94 4.52
C MET A 123 -5.02 -1.95 5.37
N MET A 124 -3.79 -2.28 4.99
CA MET A 124 -2.89 -3.10 5.79
C MET A 124 -1.69 -2.28 6.24
N LEU A 125 -1.31 -2.45 7.50
CA LEU A 125 -0.06 -1.92 8.07
C LEU A 125 0.87 -3.10 8.36
N ALA A 126 2.12 -3.01 7.90
CA ALA A 126 3.18 -3.99 8.17
C ALA A 126 4.48 -3.28 8.58
N GLY A 127 5.34 -3.93 9.35
CA GLY A 127 6.59 -3.35 9.86
C GLY A 127 7.10 -4.10 11.08
N GLY A 128 8.40 -4.04 11.36
CA GLY A 128 9.02 -4.84 12.42
C GLY A 128 8.68 -4.40 13.84
N LYS A 129 8.37 -3.11 14.05
CA LYS A 129 7.99 -2.54 15.36
C LYS A 129 6.50 -2.27 15.54
N LEU A 130 5.64 -2.82 14.67
CA LEU A 130 4.19 -2.70 14.85
C LEU A 130 3.72 -3.44 16.10
N LYS A 131 3.45 -2.70 17.18
CA LYS A 131 3.04 -3.23 18.49
C LYS A 131 1.73 -4.04 18.44
N ASN A 132 0.86 -3.76 17.47
CA ASN A 132 -0.48 -4.33 17.34
C ASN A 132 -0.64 -5.25 16.12
N GLY A 133 0.44 -5.91 15.68
CA GLY A 133 0.38 -6.90 14.60
C GLY A 133 -0.67 -8.00 14.86
N GLY A 134 -1.25 -8.53 13.77
CA GLY A 134 -2.22 -9.64 13.84
C GLY A 134 -3.64 -9.27 14.28
N LYS A 135 -3.96 -7.97 14.35
CA LYS A 135 -5.30 -7.49 14.71
C LYS A 135 -6.00 -6.83 13.52
N VAL A 136 -7.32 -7.00 13.44
CA VAL A 136 -8.19 -6.13 12.64
C VAL A 136 -8.58 -4.96 13.52
N LEU A 137 -8.18 -3.76 13.13
CA LEU A 137 -8.53 -2.51 13.83
C LEU A 137 -9.70 -1.81 13.14
N GLY A 138 -10.33 -0.89 13.86
CA GLY A 138 -11.54 -0.22 13.41
C GLY A 138 -12.81 -1.03 13.67
N GLN A 139 -13.93 -0.55 13.11
CA GLN A 139 -15.22 -1.21 13.25
C GLN A 139 -15.49 -2.09 12.03
N TRP A 140 -15.89 -3.34 12.29
CA TRP A 140 -16.36 -4.27 11.27
C TRP A 140 -17.89 -4.38 11.34
N PRO A 141 -18.64 -3.75 10.44
CA PRO A 141 -20.11 -3.76 10.48
C PRO A 141 -20.70 -5.12 10.06
N GLY A 142 -19.92 -5.96 9.37
CA GLY A 142 -20.36 -7.23 8.81
C GLY A 142 -20.85 -7.12 7.36
N LEU A 143 -21.23 -8.26 6.78
CA LEU A 143 -21.65 -8.39 5.37
C LEU A 143 -23.12 -8.83 5.22
N LYS A 144 -23.90 -8.87 6.30
CA LYS A 144 -25.34 -9.19 6.19
C LYS A 144 -26.04 -8.04 5.46
N GLU A 145 -27.11 -8.35 4.73
CA GLU A 145 -27.82 -7.38 3.89
C GLU A 145 -28.28 -6.13 4.64
N ASN A 146 -28.75 -6.27 5.89
CA ASN A 146 -29.16 -5.16 6.74
C ASN A 146 -28.00 -4.36 7.36
N GLN A 147 -26.74 -4.76 7.13
CA GLN A 147 -25.53 -4.07 7.57
C GLN A 147 -24.84 -3.33 6.42
N LEU A 148 -25.27 -3.58 5.18
CA LEU A 148 -24.67 -2.99 3.99
C LEU A 148 -25.11 -1.53 3.83
N TYR A 149 -24.16 -0.68 3.47
CA TYR A 149 -24.44 0.68 3.06
C TYR A 149 -25.29 0.67 1.79
N GLN A 150 -26.47 1.27 1.89
CA GLN A 150 -27.48 1.30 0.83
C GLN A 150 -27.86 -0.09 0.29
N GLY A 151 -27.70 -1.15 1.12
CA GLY A 151 -28.00 -2.54 0.72
C GLY A 151 -27.03 -3.15 -0.31
N ARG A 152 -25.91 -2.49 -0.62
CA ARG A 152 -25.01 -2.89 -1.72
C ARG A 152 -23.54 -3.02 -1.29
N ASP A 153 -23.04 -2.03 -0.54
CA ASP A 153 -21.62 -1.89 -0.25
C ASP A 153 -21.31 -2.18 1.22
N LEU A 154 -20.05 -2.51 1.54
CA LEU A 154 -19.58 -2.49 2.92
C LEU A 154 -19.68 -1.06 3.46
N ALA A 155 -20.21 -0.89 4.67
CA ALA A 155 -20.34 0.43 5.26
C ALA A 155 -18.97 1.01 5.66
N PRO A 156 -18.62 2.24 5.23
CA PRO A 156 -17.40 2.90 5.69
C PRO A 156 -17.54 3.28 7.16
N THR A 157 -16.52 2.99 7.97
CA THR A 157 -16.56 3.20 9.43
C THR A 157 -15.51 4.18 9.94
N SER A 158 -14.50 4.51 9.13
CA SER A 158 -13.46 5.48 9.46
C SER A 158 -12.80 6.01 8.19
N ASN A 159 -12.08 7.12 8.31
CA ASN A 159 -11.34 7.73 7.22
C ASN A 159 -9.91 7.16 7.16
N MET A 160 -9.49 6.68 5.99
CA MET A 160 -8.15 6.12 5.79
C MET A 160 -7.03 7.14 6.03
N TYR A 161 -7.28 8.42 5.78
CA TYR A 161 -6.29 9.47 5.99
C TYR A 161 -5.94 9.65 7.47
N ASP A 162 -6.92 9.46 8.37
CA ASP A 162 -6.68 9.55 9.81
C ASP A 162 -5.75 8.42 10.28
N TRP A 163 -5.93 7.21 9.74
CA TRP A 163 -5.06 6.07 10.02
C TRP A 163 -3.65 6.27 9.49
N ILE A 164 -3.49 6.80 8.27
CA ILE A 164 -2.18 7.10 7.69
C ILE A 164 -1.50 8.19 8.52
N ALA A 165 -2.19 9.29 8.82
CA ALA A 165 -1.65 10.39 9.61
C ALA A 165 -1.21 9.93 11.00
N GLY A 166 -2.05 9.17 11.72
CA GLY A 166 -1.71 8.62 13.03
C GLY A 166 -0.52 7.66 12.97
N SER A 167 -0.50 6.77 11.96
CA SER A 167 0.61 5.81 11.81
C SER A 167 1.94 6.49 11.48
N LEU A 168 1.92 7.54 10.64
CA LEU A 168 3.11 8.32 10.31
C LEU A 168 3.60 9.15 11.50
N ALA A 169 2.68 9.79 12.23
CA ALA A 169 3.03 10.55 13.43
C ALA A 169 3.71 9.65 14.49
N ASP A 170 3.16 8.46 14.71
CA ASP A 170 3.75 7.46 15.61
C ASP A 170 5.10 6.95 15.08
N HIS A 171 5.19 6.67 13.78
CA HIS A 171 6.40 6.11 13.15
C HIS A 171 7.58 7.08 13.18
N TRP A 172 7.36 8.32 12.75
CA TRP A 172 8.37 9.38 12.74
C TRP A 172 8.53 10.09 14.09
N GLN A 173 7.75 9.69 15.10
CA GLN A 173 7.76 10.27 16.45
C GLN A 173 7.59 11.79 16.42
N VAL A 174 6.72 12.28 15.51
CA VAL A 174 6.48 13.71 15.34
C VAL A 174 5.62 14.18 16.51
N SER A 175 6.18 15.06 17.35
CA SER A 175 5.44 15.67 18.45
C SER A 175 4.35 16.61 17.93
N GLU A 176 3.32 16.84 18.74
CA GLU A 176 2.26 17.82 18.44
C GLU A 176 2.85 19.22 18.16
N SER A 177 3.96 19.57 18.83
CA SER A 177 4.68 20.83 18.61
C SER A 177 5.35 20.93 17.24
N GLN A 178 5.83 19.81 16.68
CA GLN A 178 6.40 19.77 15.33
C GLN A 178 5.29 19.79 14.28
N LEU A 179 4.19 19.08 14.51
CA LEU A 179 3.01 19.12 13.65
C LEU A 179 2.49 20.56 13.50
N ARG A 180 2.32 21.30 14.60
CA ARG A 180 1.86 22.70 14.58
C ARG A 180 2.73 23.65 13.75
N LYS A 181 4.03 23.35 13.56
CA LYS A 181 4.92 24.15 12.71
C LYS A 181 4.73 23.88 11.20
N LEU A 182 4.18 22.72 10.84
CA LEU A 182 3.99 22.30 9.45
C LEU A 182 2.64 22.75 8.87
N ILE A 183 1.62 22.92 9.73
CA ILE A 183 0.24 23.25 9.33
C ILE A 183 -0.13 24.74 9.49
N GLY A 184 0.90 25.61 9.59
CA GLY A 184 0.86 27.09 9.73
C GLY A 184 -0.51 27.76 9.73
#